data_AF-A0A6U2N193-F1
#
_entry.id   AF-A0A6U2N193-F1
#
_cell.length_a   1.000
_cell.length_b   1.000
_cell.length_c   1.000
_cell.angle_alpha   90.00
_cell.angle_beta   90.00
_cell.angle_gamma   90.00
#
_symmetry.space_group_name_H-M   'P 1'
#
loop_
_entity.id
_entity.type
_entity.pdbx_description
1 polymer ?
#
loop_
_entity_poly.entity_id
_entity_poly.type
_entity_poly.pdbx_seq_one_letter_code
_entity_poly.pdbx_strand_id
1 'polypeptide(L)'
;GNRQSTGDDEVSTIRADDSGAEQNAFQVTISEELTDQVLTDLKSKQQQGEGQISGETEEDQRRKMKEQYEQKLEEWRAWNVDRQAGLDARLDRLNANFQDLMVEITYDSGKLERSWKGPEVSGQTPCIDARANLMSCFKEKSGISCEDTVEALERCVSTTIVGNNAQS
;
A
#
# COMPACT_ATOMS: atom_id res chain seq x y z
N GLY A 1 9.08 -1.14 -56.27
CA GLY A 1 9.68 -2.37 -55.72
C GLY A 1 9.03 -2.66 -54.38
N ASN A 2 8.61 -3.91 -54.22
CA ASN A 2 7.85 -4.50 -53.10
C ASN A 2 8.53 -4.48 -51.73
N ARG A 3 7.71 -4.48 -50.66
CA ARG A 3 7.43 -5.60 -49.71
C ARG A 3 6.67 -5.01 -48.50
N GLN A 4 5.37 -5.24 -48.28
CA GLN A 4 4.64 -6.43 -47.80
C GLN A 4 5.19 -7.11 -46.53
N SER A 5 4.45 -7.00 -45.42
CA SER A 5 4.24 -8.07 -44.43
C SER A 5 3.11 -7.71 -43.44
N THR A 6 1.96 -8.34 -43.61
CA THR A 6 0.95 -8.69 -42.57
C THR A 6 0.32 -9.97 -43.13
N GLY A 7 0.51 -11.16 -42.57
CA GLY A 7 0.34 -11.48 -41.16
C GLY A 7 -1.06 -12.08 -41.04
N ASP A 8 -1.10 -13.40 -41.15
CA ASP A 8 -2.25 -14.27 -41.41
C ASP A 8 -3.36 -14.21 -40.35
N ASP A 9 -4.62 -14.28 -40.79
CA ASP A 9 -5.71 -14.90 -40.02
C ASP A 9 -6.59 -15.71 -40.98
N GLU A 10 -6.53 -17.02 -40.81
CA GLU A 10 -7.28 -18.04 -41.53
C GLU A 10 -8.77 -17.98 -41.18
N VAL A 11 -9.64 -17.89 -42.19
CA VAL A 11 -11.03 -18.37 -42.06
C VAL A 11 -11.31 -19.37 -43.18
N SER A 12 -11.39 -20.61 -42.73
CA SER A 12 -11.73 -21.81 -43.51
C SER A 12 -13.01 -21.62 -44.33
N THR A 13 -12.87 -21.66 -45.65
CA THR A 13 -14.00 -21.73 -46.58
C THR A 13 -14.27 -23.21 -46.86
N ILE A 14 -15.22 -23.79 -46.14
CA ILE A 14 -15.78 -25.10 -46.49
C ILE A 14 -16.78 -24.87 -47.63
N ARG A 15 -16.36 -25.14 -48.87
CA ARG A 15 -17.27 -25.43 -49.99
C ARG A 15 -17.16 -26.92 -50.30
N ALA A 16 -18.11 -27.67 -49.75
CA ALA A 16 -18.52 -28.93 -50.33
C ALA A 16 -19.46 -28.58 -51.49
N ASP A 17 -18.94 -28.59 -52.71
CA ASP A 17 -19.76 -28.62 -53.89
C ASP A 17 -20.25 -30.07 -54.10
N ASP A 18 -21.56 -30.13 -54.36
CA ASP A 18 -22.23 -31.08 -55.24
C ASP A 18 -22.49 -32.50 -54.71
N SER A 19 -23.73 -32.76 -54.29
CA SER A 19 -24.70 -33.45 -55.15
C SER A 19 -25.98 -33.88 -54.43
N GLY A 20 -27.12 -33.46 -54.99
CA GLY A 20 -28.39 -34.19 -54.94
C GLY A 20 -29.26 -34.08 -53.68
N ALA A 21 -30.23 -33.16 -53.69
CA ALA A 21 -31.56 -33.40 -53.11
C ALA A 21 -32.57 -32.36 -53.61
N GLU A 22 -33.52 -32.86 -54.39
CA GLU A 22 -34.95 -32.53 -54.40
C GLU A 22 -35.42 -31.07 -54.40
N GLN A 23 -36.23 -30.81 -55.42
CA GLN A 23 -37.08 -29.66 -55.60
C GLN A 23 -37.95 -29.39 -54.35
N ASN A 24 -37.74 -28.24 -53.74
CA ASN A 24 -38.84 -27.42 -53.22
C ASN A 24 -38.43 -25.96 -53.37
N ALA A 25 -38.50 -25.46 -54.60
CA ALA A 25 -38.48 -24.04 -54.86
C ALA A 25 -39.78 -23.44 -54.32
N PHE A 26 -39.80 -23.14 -53.02
CA PHE A 26 -40.82 -22.29 -52.43
C PHE A 26 -40.56 -20.87 -52.96
N GLN A 27 -41.10 -20.57 -54.15
CA GLN A 27 -41.17 -19.20 -54.65
C GLN A 27 -42.17 -18.46 -53.76
N VAL A 28 -41.64 -17.76 -52.75
CA VAL A 28 -42.40 -16.73 -52.04
C VAL A 28 -42.61 -15.59 -53.03
N THR A 29 -43.75 -15.58 -53.71
CA THR A 29 -44.22 -14.40 -54.43
C THR A 29 -44.66 -13.39 -53.38
N ILE A 30 -43.74 -12.48 -53.03
CA ILE A 30 -44.07 -11.32 -52.20
C ILE A 30 -45.07 -10.49 -53.01
N SER A 31 -46.25 -10.22 -52.45
CA SER A 31 -47.23 -9.38 -53.15
C SER A 31 -46.62 -8.01 -53.42
N GLU A 32 -46.96 -7.42 -54.57
CA GLU A 32 -46.47 -6.11 -54.99
C GLU A 32 -46.70 -5.06 -53.89
N GLU A 33 -47.84 -5.18 -53.20
CA GLU A 33 -48.22 -4.36 -52.04
C GLU A 33 -47.30 -4.52 -50.82
N LEU A 34 -46.81 -5.74 -50.53
CA LEU A 34 -45.86 -5.97 -49.44
C LEU A 34 -44.47 -5.45 -49.82
N THR A 35 -44.12 -5.52 -51.10
CA THR A 35 -42.85 -4.99 -51.62
C THR A 35 -42.82 -3.46 -51.52
N ASP A 36 -43.92 -2.81 -51.89
CA ASP A 36 -44.09 -1.37 -51.75
C ASP A 36 -44.12 -0.93 -50.29
N GLN A 37 -44.75 -1.71 -49.40
CA GLN A 37 -44.70 -1.46 -47.96
C GLN A 37 -43.28 -1.54 -47.40
N VAL A 38 -42.52 -2.57 -47.76
CA VAL A 38 -41.13 -2.73 -47.31
C VAL A 38 -40.24 -1.61 -47.87
N LEU A 39 -40.42 -1.22 -49.13
CA LEU A 39 -39.70 -0.10 -49.75
C LEU A 39 -40.05 1.24 -49.10
N THR A 40 -41.31 1.44 -48.73
CA THR A 40 -41.76 2.66 -48.05
C THR A 40 -41.23 2.69 -46.61
N ASP A 41 -41.23 1.56 -45.91
CA ASP A 41 -40.70 1.46 -44.55
C ASP A 41 -39.18 1.64 -44.52
N LEU A 42 -38.46 1.11 -45.52
CA LEU A 42 -37.03 1.35 -45.70
C LEU A 42 -36.71 2.81 -46.05
N LYS A 43 -37.47 3.45 -46.94
CA LYS A 43 -37.31 4.88 -47.26
C LYS A 43 -37.66 5.77 -46.07
N SER A 44 -38.70 5.44 -45.30
CA SER A 44 -39.06 6.19 -44.10
C SER A 44 -37.98 6.05 -43.02
N LYS A 45 -37.41 4.85 -42.85
CA LYS A 45 -36.28 4.61 -41.94
C LYS A 45 -34.98 5.26 -42.41
N GLN A 46 -34.74 5.33 -43.72
CA GLN A 46 -33.60 6.08 -44.27
C GLN A 46 -33.76 7.58 -44.00
N GLN A 47 -34.95 8.14 -44.21
CA GLN A 47 -35.22 9.55 -43.93
C GLN A 47 -35.25 9.87 -42.42
N GLN A 48 -35.65 8.93 -41.57
CA GLN A 48 -35.54 9.06 -40.11
C GLN A 48 -34.10 8.87 -39.62
N GLY A 49 -33.31 8.01 -40.27
CA GLY A 49 -31.89 7.79 -39.97
C GLY A 49 -30.98 8.97 -40.37
N GLU A 50 -31.37 9.75 -41.39
CA GLU A 50 -30.65 10.96 -41.81
C GLU A 50 -31.04 12.21 -40.97
N GLY A 51 -32.13 12.15 -40.20
CA GLY A 51 -32.64 13.27 -39.38
C GLY A 51 -32.30 13.21 -37.88
N GLN A 52 -31.70 12.13 -37.40
CA GLN A 52 -31.34 11.93 -35.99
C GLN A 52 -29.89 11.46 -35.84
N ILE A 53 -28.96 12.14 -36.51
CA ILE A 53 -27.59 12.19 -36.00
C ILE A 53 -27.67 13.05 -34.72
N SER A 54 -27.83 12.38 -33.58
CA SER A 54 -27.65 12.97 -32.25
C SER A 54 -26.38 13.82 -32.29
N GLY A 55 -26.56 15.15 -32.29
CA GLY A 55 -25.51 16.15 -32.44
C GLY A 55 -24.62 16.24 -31.21
N GLU A 56 -23.89 15.17 -30.92
CA GLU A 56 -22.63 15.23 -30.21
C GLU A 56 -21.56 14.83 -31.19
N THR A 57 -20.78 15.82 -31.59
CA THR A 57 -19.56 15.54 -32.34
C THR A 57 -18.63 14.70 -31.46
N GLU A 58 -17.73 13.91 -32.06
CA GLU A 58 -16.67 13.22 -31.27
C GLU A 58 -15.91 14.20 -30.36
N GLU A 59 -15.84 15.46 -30.76
CA GLU A 59 -15.23 16.55 -30.01
C GLU A 59 -16.05 16.92 -28.74
N ASP A 60 -17.39 16.93 -28.83
CA ASP A 60 -18.27 17.11 -27.68
C ASP A 60 -18.17 15.94 -26.69
N GLN A 61 -18.07 14.70 -27.19
CA GLN A 61 -17.84 13.52 -26.33
C GLN A 61 -16.48 13.57 -25.64
N ARG A 62 -15.42 13.96 -26.36
CA ARG A 62 -14.09 14.16 -25.76
C ARG A 62 -14.10 15.27 -24.71
N ARG A 63 -14.81 16.38 -24.96
CA ARG A 63 -14.93 17.48 -23.99
C ARG A 63 -15.64 17.01 -22.72
N LYS A 64 -16.76 16.31 -22.84
CA LYS A 64 -17.50 15.74 -21.69
C LYS A 64 -16.65 14.75 -20.90
N MET A 65 -15.93 13.86 -21.58
CA MET A 65 -15.04 12.91 -20.90
C MET A 65 -13.93 13.65 -20.15
N LYS A 66 -13.32 14.67 -20.76
CA LYS A 66 -12.28 15.49 -20.13
C LYS A 66 -12.81 16.21 -18.89
N GLU A 67 -13.97 16.85 -18.98
CA GLU A 67 -14.62 17.53 -17.85
C GLU A 67 -14.93 16.55 -16.70
N GLN A 68 -15.42 15.34 -17.01
CA GLN A 68 -15.65 14.30 -15.99
C GLN A 68 -14.35 13.83 -15.33
N TYR A 69 -13.25 13.71 -16.08
CA TYR A 69 -11.95 13.37 -15.52
C TYR A 69 -11.41 14.48 -14.63
N GLU A 70 -11.55 15.74 -15.04
CA GLU A 70 -11.14 16.90 -14.25
C GLU A 70 -11.94 16.99 -12.94
N GLN A 71 -13.25 16.77 -12.98
CA GLN A 71 -14.10 16.71 -11.78
C GLN A 71 -13.65 15.59 -10.83
N LYS A 72 -13.46 14.36 -11.33
CA LYS A 72 -12.97 13.24 -10.50
C LYS A 72 -11.59 13.50 -9.92
N LEU A 73 -10.71 14.14 -10.68
CA LEU A 73 -9.38 14.51 -10.21
C LEU A 73 -9.47 15.53 -9.08
N GLU A 74 -10.36 16.51 -9.20
CA GLU A 74 -10.56 17.53 -8.17
C GLU A 74 -11.19 16.95 -6.89
N GLU A 75 -12.19 16.08 -7.02
CA GLU A 75 -12.76 15.32 -5.89
C GLU A 75 -11.70 14.48 -5.18
N TRP A 76 -10.84 13.79 -5.94
CA TRP A 76 -9.75 13.00 -5.40
C TRP A 76 -8.71 13.87 -4.68
N ARG A 77 -8.38 15.05 -5.24
CA ARG A 77 -7.49 16.03 -4.58
C ARG A 77 -8.08 16.53 -3.28
N ALA A 78 -9.34 16.95 -3.28
CA ALA A 78 -10.04 17.42 -2.09
C ALA A 78 -10.07 16.35 -1.00
N TRP A 79 -10.37 15.10 -1.36
CA TRP A 79 -10.36 13.97 -0.43
C TRP A 79 -8.97 13.73 0.17
N ASN A 80 -7.90 13.83 -0.62
CA ASN A 80 -6.54 13.66 -0.11
C ASN A 80 -6.12 14.80 0.81
N VAL A 81 -6.47 16.04 0.47
CA VAL A 81 -6.18 17.20 1.33
C VAL A 81 -6.85 17.04 2.69
N ASP A 82 -8.14 16.67 2.72
CA ASP A 82 -8.87 16.42 3.97
C ASP A 82 -8.23 15.29 4.78
N ARG A 83 -7.88 14.19 4.12
CA ARG A 83 -7.25 13.05 4.78
C ARG A 83 -5.86 13.36 5.31
N GLN A 84 -5.08 14.16 4.57
CA GLN A 84 -3.77 14.63 5.01
C GLN A 84 -3.91 15.56 6.22
N ALA A 85 -4.81 16.53 6.18
CA ALA A 85 -5.09 17.40 7.33
C ALA A 85 -5.50 16.60 8.58
N GLY A 86 -6.30 15.53 8.39
CA GLY A 86 -6.66 14.62 9.48
C GLY A 86 -5.50 13.81 10.04
N LEU A 87 -4.50 13.45 9.22
CA LEU A 87 -3.27 12.79 9.67
C LEU A 87 -2.36 13.77 10.40
N ASP A 88 -2.20 14.98 9.89
CA ASP A 88 -1.39 16.03 10.51
C ASP A 88 -1.93 16.38 11.90
N ALA A 89 -3.25 16.56 12.04
CA ALA A 89 -3.89 16.80 13.34
C ALA A 89 -3.69 15.66 14.36
N ARG A 90 -3.65 14.40 13.90
CA ARG A 90 -3.36 13.25 14.76
C ARG A 90 -1.89 13.23 15.19
N LEU A 91 -0.99 13.58 14.27
CA LEU A 91 0.44 13.65 14.53
C LEU A 91 0.75 14.76 15.54
N ASP A 92 0.14 15.94 15.38
CA ASP A 92 0.26 17.04 16.33
C ASP A 92 -0.23 16.65 17.72
N ARG A 93 -1.38 15.97 17.80
CA ARG A 93 -1.91 15.48 19.08
C ARG A 93 -0.98 14.46 19.73
N LEU A 94 -0.43 13.52 18.97
CA LEU A 94 0.52 12.54 19.49
C LEU A 94 1.80 13.21 19.97
N ASN A 95 2.30 14.20 19.24
CA ASN A 95 3.49 14.95 19.61
C ASN A 95 3.27 15.75 20.90
N ALA A 96 2.11 16.40 21.06
CA ALA A 96 1.74 17.10 22.29
C ALA A 96 1.70 16.13 23.49
N ASN A 97 0.99 15.00 23.36
CA ASN A 97 0.94 13.98 24.40
C ASN A 97 2.34 13.43 24.76
N PHE A 98 3.19 13.25 23.76
CA PHE A 98 4.56 12.78 23.99
C PHE A 98 5.40 13.82 24.75
N GLN A 99 5.27 15.11 24.43
CA GLN A 99 5.93 16.17 25.15
C GLN A 99 5.46 16.26 26.61
N ASP A 100 4.15 16.17 26.85
CA ASP A 100 3.59 16.16 28.21
C ASP A 100 4.15 14.98 29.03
N LEU A 101 4.17 13.78 28.44
CA LEU A 101 4.70 12.58 29.08
C LEU A 101 6.20 12.71 29.37
N MET A 102 6.97 13.30 28.45
CA MET A 102 8.40 13.55 28.65
C MET A 102 8.65 14.50 29.82
N VAL A 103 7.83 15.54 29.98
CA VAL A 103 7.91 16.46 31.13
C VAL A 103 7.59 15.72 32.42
N GLU A 104 6.54 14.89 32.44
CA GLU A 104 6.16 14.08 33.61
C GLU A 104 7.29 13.12 34.02
N ILE A 105 7.84 12.35 33.06
CA ILE A 105 8.95 11.42 33.31
C ILE A 105 10.18 12.18 33.84
N THR A 106 10.49 13.34 33.28
CA THR A 106 11.65 14.16 33.71
C THR A 106 11.44 14.71 35.13
N TYR A 107 10.21 15.13 35.45
CA TYR A 107 9.87 15.60 36.78
C TYR A 107 9.96 14.46 37.81
N ASP A 108 9.41 13.30 37.47
CA ASP A 108 9.41 12.12 38.34
C ASP A 108 10.81 11.56 38.53
N SER A 109 11.64 11.50 37.49
CA SER A 109 13.04 11.09 37.61
C SER A 109 13.82 12.04 38.51
N GLY A 110 13.68 13.36 38.32
CA GLY A 110 14.34 14.35 39.16
C GLY A 110 13.83 14.36 40.61
N LYS A 111 12.58 13.97 40.84
CA LYS A 111 12.04 13.76 42.20
C LYS A 111 12.62 12.49 42.80
N LEU A 112 12.69 11.40 42.03
CA LEU A 112 13.26 10.13 42.46
C LEU A 112 14.72 10.32 42.84
N GLU A 113 15.54 10.95 41.98
CA GLU A 113 16.96 11.24 42.23
C GLU A 113 17.16 12.06 43.51
N ARG A 114 16.32 13.08 43.76
CA ARG A 114 16.39 13.88 44.99
C ARG A 114 15.95 13.12 46.24
N SER A 115 14.97 12.22 46.10
CA SER A 115 14.46 11.40 47.21
C SER A 115 15.32 10.17 47.47
N TRP A 116 16.09 9.74 46.47
CA TRP A 116 16.97 8.59 46.53
C TRP A 116 18.23 8.96 47.32
N LYS A 117 18.09 8.89 48.64
CA LYS A 117 19.23 8.63 49.50
C LYS A 117 19.54 7.15 49.35
N GLY A 118 20.31 6.80 48.32
CA GLY A 118 20.85 5.44 48.20
C GLY A 118 21.50 5.03 49.54
N PRO A 119 21.59 3.73 49.85
CA PRO A 119 22.28 3.30 51.06
C PRO A 119 23.66 3.95 51.08
N GLU A 120 23.98 4.67 52.17
CA GLU A 120 25.36 5.12 52.43
C GLU A 120 26.21 3.85 52.50
N VAL A 121 26.86 3.51 51.39
CA VAL A 121 27.83 2.42 51.36
C VAL A 121 29.08 2.94 52.04
N SER A 122 29.03 3.07 53.37
CA SER A 122 30.19 3.38 54.21
C SER A 122 31.05 2.12 54.30
N GLY A 123 31.77 1.85 53.23
CA GLY A 123 32.62 0.68 53.09
C GLY A 123 33.03 0.51 51.64
N GLN A 124 34.29 0.12 51.44
CA GLN A 124 34.80 -0.30 50.13
C GLN A 124 33.81 -1.33 49.55
N THR A 125 33.12 -0.98 48.47
CA THR A 125 32.09 -1.86 47.91
C THR A 125 32.79 -3.12 47.42
N PRO A 126 32.49 -4.30 47.99
CA PRO A 126 33.15 -5.52 47.57
C PRO A 126 32.89 -5.72 46.08
N CYS A 127 33.94 -6.11 45.34
CA CYS A 127 33.92 -6.37 43.90
C CYS A 127 33.89 -5.15 42.97
N ILE A 128 34.12 -3.92 43.47
CA ILE A 128 34.17 -2.73 42.60
C ILE A 128 35.29 -2.80 41.57
N ASP A 129 36.46 -3.34 41.94
CA ASP A 129 37.60 -3.51 41.04
C ASP A 129 37.33 -4.55 39.96
N ALA A 130 36.71 -5.68 40.32
CA ALA A 130 36.29 -6.71 39.37
C ALA A 130 35.26 -6.16 38.36
N ARG A 131 34.32 -5.34 38.84
CA ARG A 131 33.34 -4.65 37.99
C ARG A 131 34.01 -3.63 37.06
N ALA A 132 34.98 -2.86 37.56
CA ALA A 132 35.72 -1.89 36.76
C ALA A 132 36.53 -2.56 35.64
N ASN A 133 37.13 -3.72 35.91
CA ASN A 133 37.87 -4.51 34.93
C ASN A 133 36.95 -5.07 33.83
N LEU A 134 35.78 -5.61 34.20
CA LEU A 134 34.78 -6.07 33.23
C LEU A 134 34.29 -4.93 32.33
N MET A 135 33.99 -3.77 32.93
CA MET A 135 33.58 -2.58 32.18
C MET A 135 34.68 -2.06 31.24
N SER A 136 35.95 -2.24 31.60
CA SER A 136 37.08 -1.88 30.76
C SER A 136 37.23 -2.85 29.59
N CYS A 137 37.05 -4.15 29.84
CA CYS A 137 37.07 -5.17 28.79
C CYS A 137 35.98 -4.94 27.74
N PHE A 138 34.74 -4.62 28.14
CA PHE A 138 33.66 -4.30 27.20
C PHE A 138 33.84 -3.00 26.43
N LYS A 139 34.68 -2.08 26.93
CA LYS A 139 35.02 -0.83 26.23
C LYS A 139 36.12 -1.02 25.21
N GLU A 140 36.97 -2.02 25.38
CA GLU A 140 37.92 -2.42 24.34
C GLU A 140 37.16 -3.10 23.18
N LYS A 141 37.60 -2.83 21.96
CA LYS A 141 36.83 -3.12 20.73
C LYS A 141 36.34 -4.57 20.64
N SER A 142 35.20 -4.74 19.97
CA SER A 142 34.54 -6.01 19.67
C SER A 142 35.52 -7.08 19.16
N GLY A 143 35.65 -8.19 19.90
CA GLY A 143 36.46 -9.35 19.51
C GLY A 143 37.31 -9.95 20.63
N ILE A 144 37.47 -9.25 21.76
CA ILE A 144 38.14 -9.77 22.96
C ILE A 144 37.11 -10.52 23.82
N SER A 145 37.41 -11.77 24.19
CA SER A 145 36.59 -12.50 25.17
C SER A 145 36.78 -11.89 26.55
N CYS A 146 35.69 -11.43 27.16
CA CYS A 146 35.68 -10.90 28.53
C CYS A 146 35.37 -11.98 29.58
N GLU A 147 35.37 -13.27 29.20
CA GLU A 147 35.00 -14.40 30.07
C GLU A 147 35.79 -14.42 31.38
N ASP A 148 37.10 -14.19 31.35
CA ASP A 148 37.94 -14.15 32.57
C ASP A 148 37.50 -13.04 33.55
N THR A 149 37.11 -11.87 33.02
CA THR A 149 36.64 -10.75 33.84
C THR A 149 35.22 -10.97 34.36
N VAL A 150 34.40 -11.73 33.62
CA VAL A 150 33.07 -12.18 34.07
C VAL A 150 33.24 -13.19 35.22
N GLU A 151 34.07 -14.21 35.04
CA GLU A 151 34.31 -15.23 36.07
C GLU A 151 34.91 -14.60 37.35
N ALA A 152 35.82 -13.64 37.21
CA ALA A 152 36.38 -12.91 38.35
C ALA A 152 35.32 -12.12 39.13
N LEU A 153 34.35 -11.50 38.44
CA LEU A 153 33.24 -10.80 39.07
C LEU A 153 32.29 -11.79 39.75
N GLU A 154 31.92 -12.87 39.09
CA GLU A 154 31.06 -13.93 39.65
C GLU A 154 31.68 -14.55 40.91
N ARG A 155 32.98 -14.83 40.89
CA ARG A 155 33.71 -15.36 42.04
C ARG A 155 33.70 -14.36 43.20
N CYS A 156 33.99 -13.09 42.93
CA CYS A 156 33.98 -12.07 43.96
C CYS A 156 32.59 -11.90 44.61
N VAL A 157 31.53 -11.85 43.79
CA VAL A 157 30.15 -11.73 44.28
C VAL A 157 29.76 -12.96 45.09
N SER A 158 30.09 -14.15 44.61
CA SER A 158 29.81 -15.41 45.31
C SER A 158 30.51 -15.48 46.67
N THR A 159 31.78 -15.11 46.74
CA THR A 159 32.53 -15.09 48.01
C THR A 159 31.97 -14.05 48.98
N THR A 160 31.55 -12.89 48.48
CA THR A 160 31.00 -11.82 49.31
C THR A 160 29.63 -12.18 49.88
N ILE A 161 28.74 -12.76 49.06
CA ILE A 161 27.40 -13.17 49.48
C ILE A 161 27.46 -14.36 50.45
N VAL A 162 28.31 -15.35 50.18
CA VAL A 162 28.45 -16.53 51.05
C VAL A 162 29.20 -16.19 52.34
N GLY A 163 30.24 -15.36 52.27
CA GLY A 163 31.02 -14.94 53.44
C GLY A 163 30.22 -14.09 54.44
N ASN A 164 29.35 -13.21 53.97
CA ASN A 164 28.50 -12.39 54.84
C ASN A 164 27.37 -13.20 55.51
N ASN A 165 26.96 -14.33 54.93
CA ASN A 165 25.98 -15.24 55.55
C ASN A 165 26.60 -16.21 56.56
N ALA A 166 27.93 -16.34 56.63
CA ALA A 166 28.62 -17.23 57.56
C ALA A 166 29.06 -16.52 58.87
N GLN A 167 28.88 -15.20 58.97
CA GLN A 167 29.21 -14.39 60.15
C GLN A 167 27.98 -13.77 60.84
N SER A 168 26.76 -14.15 60.44
CA SER A 168 25.51 -13.80 61.15
C SER A 168 24.99 -14.95 61.99
#